data_AF-A0A924SMX0-F1
#
_entry.id   AF-A0A924SMX0-F1
#
_cell.length_a   1.000
_cell.length_b   1.000
_cell.length_c   1.000
_cell.angle_alpha   90.00
_cell.angle_beta   90.00
_cell.angle_gamma   90.00
#
_symmetry.space_group_name_H-M   'P 1'
#
loop_
_entity.id
_entity.type
_entity.pdbx_description
1 polymer ?
#
loop_
_entity_poly.entity_id
_entity_poly.type
_entity_poly.pdbx_seq_one_letter_code
_entity_poly.pdbx_strand_id
1 'polypeptide(L)'
;MTVISNPWQALRSLTAARIALGRSGISLPTAAQLAFQLDHARAIDAVHLPLDTTRLVQALGAVLPGHPDALQLASAAPDRATYLQRPDLGRRL
;
A
#
# COMPACT_ATOMS: atom_id res chain seq x y z
N MET A 1 3.00 30.94 -9.91
CA MET A 1 1.60 30.75 -9.45
C MET A 1 1.58 30.81 -7.93
N THR A 2 0.78 31.70 -7.35
CA THR A 2 0.72 31.90 -5.89
C THR A 2 -0.20 30.87 -5.24
N VAL A 3 0.25 30.24 -4.16
CA VAL A 3 -0.55 29.30 -3.37
C VAL A 3 -1.25 30.05 -2.25
N ILE A 4 -2.58 29.92 -2.17
CA ILE A 4 -3.40 30.46 -1.09
C ILE A 4 -3.46 29.41 0.02
N SER A 5 -3.01 29.77 1.22
CA SER A 5 -3.06 28.92 2.42
C SER A 5 -4.49 28.65 2.88
N ASN A 6 -4.71 27.49 3.52
CA ASN A 6 -6.00 27.13 4.09
C ASN A 6 -5.98 27.38 5.62
N PRO A 7 -6.95 28.10 6.20
CA PRO A 7 -6.96 28.43 7.63
C PRO A 7 -7.04 27.20 8.55
N TRP A 8 -7.51 26.06 8.02
CA TRP A 8 -7.66 24.82 8.79
C TRP A 8 -6.43 23.92 8.77
N GLN A 9 -5.25 24.46 8.44
CA GLN A 9 -4.02 23.69 8.34
C GLN A 9 -3.69 22.91 9.63
N ALA A 10 -4.03 23.45 10.80
CA ALA A 10 -3.85 22.79 12.09
C ALA A 10 -4.60 21.43 12.19
N LEU A 11 -5.76 21.31 11.54
CA LEU A 11 -6.58 20.09 11.58
C LEU A 11 -5.92 18.90 10.86
N ARG A 12 -4.91 19.14 10.00
CA ARG A 12 -4.18 18.07 9.31
C ARG A 12 -3.50 17.10 10.28
N SER A 13 -3.10 17.56 11.47
CA SER A 13 -2.48 16.70 12.47
C SER A 13 -3.44 15.62 13.03
N LEU A 14 -4.74 15.82 12.88
CA LEU A 14 -5.78 14.97 13.46
C LEU A 14 -6.23 13.84 12.52
N THR A 15 -5.72 13.78 11.29
CA THR A 15 -6.15 12.78 10.30
C THR A 15 -5.08 12.52 9.25
N ALA A 16 -5.05 11.29 8.72
CA ALA A 16 -4.26 10.95 7.55
C ALA A 16 -4.86 11.50 6.23
N ALA A 17 -6.11 11.98 6.26
CA ALA A 17 -6.77 12.53 5.09
C ALA A 17 -6.06 13.80 4.57
N ARG A 18 -6.06 13.99 3.24
CA ARG A 18 -5.41 15.12 2.57
C ARG A 18 -6.27 16.39 2.59
N ILE A 19 -6.55 16.90 3.79
CA ILE A 19 -7.33 18.13 4.00
C ILE A 19 -6.44 19.39 4.08
N ALA A 20 -7.06 20.56 3.95
CA ALA A 20 -6.40 21.87 4.14
C ALA A 20 -5.09 22.07 3.35
N LEU A 21 -5.04 21.58 2.10
CA LEU A 21 -3.85 21.62 1.24
C LEU A 21 -3.54 23.01 0.65
N GLY A 22 -4.43 23.98 0.85
CA GLY A 22 -4.42 25.24 0.11
C GLY A 22 -4.91 25.08 -1.32
N ARG A 23 -4.79 26.13 -2.13
CA ARG A 23 -5.20 26.13 -3.54
C ARG A 23 -4.34 27.06 -4.39
N SER A 24 -4.26 26.76 -5.68
CA SER A 24 -3.75 27.68 -6.70
C SER A 24 -4.88 27.95 -7.69
N GLY A 25 -5.48 29.15 -7.63
CA GLY A 25 -6.75 29.43 -8.32
C GLY A 25 -7.89 28.57 -7.77
N ILE A 26 -8.49 27.75 -8.63
CA ILE A 26 -9.53 26.76 -8.27
C ILE A 26 -8.99 25.32 -8.18
N SER A 27 -7.66 25.15 -8.31
CA SER A 27 -7.02 23.83 -8.41
C SER A 27 -6.09 23.55 -7.23
N LEU A 28 -5.61 22.30 -7.13
CA LEU A 28 -4.60 21.91 -6.16
C LEU A 28 -3.27 22.62 -6.42
N PRO A 29 -2.50 22.96 -5.37
CA PRO A 29 -1.11 23.35 -5.53
C PRO A 29 -0.29 22.23 -6.15
N THR A 30 0.68 22.57 -7.01
CA THR A 30 1.53 21.59 -7.70
C THR A 30 2.21 20.61 -6.75
N ALA A 31 2.70 21.08 -5.59
CA ALA A 31 3.33 20.21 -4.60
C ALA A 31 2.37 19.13 -4.06
N ALA A 32 1.11 19.47 -3.82
CA ALA A 32 0.10 18.51 -3.36
C ALA A 32 -0.25 17.49 -4.46
N GLN A 33 -0.30 17.94 -5.71
CA GLN A 33 -0.52 17.08 -6.88
C GLN A 33 0.64 16.09 -7.07
N LEU A 34 1.88 16.56 -7.01
CA LEU A 34 3.08 15.72 -7.13
C LEU A 34 3.16 14.68 -5.99
N ALA A 35 2.86 15.09 -4.75
CA ALA A 35 2.81 14.17 -3.63
C ALA A 35 1.74 13.08 -3.82
N PHE A 36 0.57 13.44 -4.37
CA PHE A 36 -0.46 12.46 -4.70
C PHE A 36 0.00 11.47 -5.79
N GLN A 37 0.62 11.96 -6.85
CA GLN A 37 1.13 11.12 -7.94
C GLN A 37 2.23 10.16 -7.45
N LEU A 38 3.14 10.63 -6.60
CA LEU A 38 4.17 9.77 -6.00
C LEU A 38 3.56 8.66 -5.15
N ASP A 39 2.59 9.00 -4.30
CA ASP A 39 1.95 7.99 -3.45
C ASP A 39 1.08 7.03 -4.27
N HIS A 40 0.51 7.49 -5.39
CA HIS A 40 -0.19 6.60 -6.32
C HIS A 40 0.76 5.61 -7.00
N ALA A 41 1.93 6.06 -7.49
CA ALA A 41 2.94 5.17 -8.06
C ALA A 41 3.39 4.11 -7.04
N ARG A 42 3.68 4.54 -5.80
CA ARG A 42 4.04 3.64 -4.70
C ARG A 42 2.94 2.63 -4.39
N ALA A 43 1.67 3.02 -4.46
CA ALA A 43 0.55 2.13 -4.23
C ALA A 43 0.45 1.05 -5.31
N ILE A 44 0.68 1.40 -6.58
CA ILE A 44 0.74 0.43 -7.68
C ILE A 44 1.89 -0.56 -7.43
N ASP A 45 3.09 -0.07 -7.12
CA ASP A 45 4.25 -0.93 -6.85
C ASP A 45 3.96 -1.91 -5.68
N ALA A 46 3.34 -1.42 -4.61
CA ALA A 46 2.98 -2.23 -3.44
C ALA A 46 1.99 -3.37 -3.78
N VAL A 47 1.07 -3.14 -4.74
CA VAL A 47 0.17 -4.21 -5.22
C VAL A 47 0.96 -5.30 -5.94
N HIS A 48 2.11 -5.01 -6.55
CA HIS A 48 2.88 -6.01 -7.30
C HIS A 48 4.04 -6.61 -6.52
N LEU A 49 4.43 -6.03 -5.39
CA LEU A 49 5.52 -6.53 -4.56
C LEU A 49 5.20 -7.95 -4.01
N PRO A 50 6.04 -8.96 -4.29
CA PRO A 50 5.83 -10.31 -3.75
C PRO A 50 6.21 -10.36 -2.26
N LEU A 51 5.52 -11.23 -1.52
CA LEU A 51 5.89 -11.59 -0.16
C LEU A 51 7.14 -12.48 -0.20
N ASP A 52 8.18 -12.12 0.57
CA ASP A 52 9.35 -12.97 0.79
C ASP A 52 9.00 -14.08 1.79
N THR A 53 8.46 -15.18 1.27
CA THR A 53 8.01 -16.32 2.09
C THR A 53 9.18 -17.01 2.78
N THR A 54 10.36 -17.06 2.14
CA THR A 54 11.57 -17.64 2.72
C THR A 54 11.96 -16.90 4.00
N ARG A 55 12.06 -15.56 3.92
CA ARG A 55 12.37 -14.73 5.08
C ARG A 55 11.28 -14.82 6.15
N LEU A 56 10.02 -14.89 5.76
CA LEU A 56 8.90 -15.04 6.69
C LEU A 56 8.98 -16.35 7.46
N VAL A 57 9.23 -17.48 6.79
CA VAL A 57 9.35 -18.81 7.43
C VAL A 57 10.52 -18.81 8.43
N GLN A 58 11.67 -18.23 8.07
CA GLN A 58 12.81 -18.10 8.98
C GLN A 58 12.47 -17.25 10.21
N ALA A 59 11.81 -16.11 10.02
CA ALA A 59 11.41 -15.23 11.11
C ALA A 59 10.39 -15.91 12.03
N LEU A 60 9.46 -16.69 11.49
CA LEU A 60 8.46 -17.45 12.26
C LEU A 60 9.12 -18.51 13.14
N GLY A 61 10.08 -19.27 12.61
CA GLY A 61 10.81 -20.28 13.39
C GLY A 61 11.56 -19.69 14.59
N ALA A 62 12.04 -18.45 14.51
CA ALA A 62 12.71 -17.77 15.61
C ALA A 62 11.74 -17.35 16.74
N VAL A 63 10.48 -17.06 16.43
CA VAL A 63 9.48 -16.55 17.39
C VAL A 63 8.49 -17.61 17.89
N LEU A 64 8.40 -18.77 17.23
CA LEU A 64 7.55 -19.90 17.61
C LEU A 64 8.38 -21.16 17.93
N PRO A 65 9.15 -21.17 19.03
CA PRO A 65 9.94 -22.33 19.43
C PRO A 65 9.03 -23.53 19.72
N GLY A 66 9.29 -24.67 19.07
CA GLY A 66 8.50 -25.90 19.18
C GLY A 66 7.52 -26.17 18.03
N HIS A 67 7.44 -25.26 17.04
CA HIS A 67 6.74 -25.49 15.78
C HIS A 67 7.75 -25.50 14.62
N PRO A 68 8.37 -26.66 14.35
CA PRO A 68 9.29 -26.77 13.24
C PRO A 68 8.50 -26.72 11.93
N ASP A 69 8.93 -25.82 11.06
CA ASP A 69 8.57 -25.74 9.65
C ASP A 69 7.14 -25.26 9.33
N ALA A 70 7.03 -23.96 9.06
CA ALA A 70 5.85 -23.41 8.41
C ALA A 70 5.71 -24.04 7.01
N LEU A 71 4.64 -24.81 6.82
CA LEU A 71 4.32 -25.41 5.52
C LEU A 71 3.90 -24.31 4.53
N GLN A 72 4.64 -24.19 3.44
CA GLN A 72 4.28 -23.29 2.36
C GLN A 72 3.27 -23.96 1.43
N LEU A 73 2.12 -23.31 1.26
CA LEU A 73 1.08 -23.73 0.32
C LEU A 73 0.92 -22.67 -0.77
N ALA A 74 0.55 -23.11 -1.97
CA ALA A 74 0.12 -22.24 -3.05
C ALA A 74 -1.37 -22.40 -3.28
N SER A 75 -2.04 -21.32 -3.66
CA SER A 75 -3.41 -21.41 -4.18
C SER A 75 -3.43 -21.99 -5.60
N ALA A 76 -4.63 -22.29 -6.11
CA ALA A 76 -4.83 -22.65 -7.51
C ALA A 76 -4.55 -21.50 -8.50
N ALA A 77 -4.32 -20.26 -8.04
CA ALA A 77 -3.84 -19.17 -8.90
C ALA A 77 -2.33 -19.31 -9.16
N PRO A 78 -1.89 -19.53 -10.41
CA PRO A 78 -0.49 -19.84 -10.74
C PRO A 78 0.44 -18.61 -10.68
N ASP A 79 -0.11 -17.41 -10.77
CA ASP A 79 0.65 -16.17 -10.82
C ASP A 79 -0.16 -14.99 -10.24
N ARG A 80 0.52 -13.85 -10.06
CA ARG A 80 -0.06 -12.65 -9.47
C ARG A 80 -1.16 -12.03 -10.34
N ALA A 81 -1.02 -12.04 -11.66
CA ALA A 81 -2.01 -11.46 -12.56
C ALA A 81 -3.31 -12.25 -12.50
N THR A 82 -3.21 -13.59 -12.54
CA THR A 82 -4.34 -14.49 -12.35
C THR A 82 -4.96 -14.30 -10.96
N TYR A 83 -4.17 -14.22 -9.90
CA TYR A 83 -4.67 -13.98 -8.54
C TYR A 83 -5.49 -12.69 -8.41
N LEU A 84 -5.07 -11.61 -9.08
CA LEU A 84 -5.77 -10.32 -9.07
C LEU A 84 -7.08 -10.33 -9.89
N GLN A 85 -7.20 -11.20 -10.89
CA GLN A 85 -8.35 -11.25 -11.80
C GLN A 85 -9.33 -12.41 -11.52
N ARG A 86 -8.88 -13.46 -10.82
CA ARG A 86 -9.62 -14.71 -10.56
C ARG A 86 -9.70 -15.02 -9.06
N PRO A 87 -10.60 -14.32 -8.34
CA PRO A 87 -10.75 -14.52 -6.89
C PRO A 87 -11.22 -15.93 -6.53
N ASP A 88 -11.84 -16.65 -7.46
CA ASP A 88 -12.22 -18.05 -7.29
C ASP A 88 -11.01 -18.99 -7.18
N LEU A 89 -9.93 -18.73 -7.93
CA LEU A 89 -8.70 -19.53 -7.89
C LEU A 89 -7.87 -19.22 -6.63
N GLY A 90 -7.88 -17.97 -6.15
CA GLY A 90 -7.19 -17.59 -4.92
C GLY A 90 -7.82 -18.16 -3.63
N ARG A 91 -9.02 -18.74 -3.70
CA ARG A 91 -9.74 -19.37 -2.58
C ARG A 91 -9.70 -20.91 -2.62
N ARG A 92 -8.86 -21.48 -3.50
CA ARG A 92 -8.65 -22.93 -3.66
C ARG A 92 -7.16 -23.23 -3.55
N LEU A 93 -6.83 -24.42 -3.07
CA LEU A 93 -5.46 -24.98 -3.06
C LEU A 93 -5.19 -25.74 -4.35
#